data_AF-A0A497LZ19-F1
#
_entry.id   AF-A0A497LZ19-F1
#
_cell.length_a   1.000
_cell.length_b   1.000
_cell.length_c   1.000
_cell.angle_alpha   90.00
_cell.angle_beta   90.00
_cell.angle_gamma   90.00
#
_symmetry.space_group_name_H-M   'P 1'
#
loop_
_entity.id
_entity.type
_entity.pdbx_description
1 polymer ?
#
loop_
_entity_poly.entity_id
_entity_poly.type
_entity_poly.pdbx_seq_one_letter_code
_entity_poly.pdbx_strand_id
1 'polypeptide(L)'
;MNEESQAVRTFKRRLVKELLDYIILKYLRQQSKVAGYDLIRQINQDYEILLSSGTVYAKLYSLERKGLIKGEWGERKREFVLTKMGKRNIDAILNDPLGKTIFLMIEKPSKK
;
A
#
# COMPACT_ATOMS: atom_id res chain seq x y z
N MET A 1 22.71 1.13 19.03
CA MET A 1 21.80 1.62 17.98
C MET A 1 21.51 3.08 18.30
N ASN A 2 21.88 4.05 17.45
CA ASN A 2 21.79 5.48 17.83
C ASN A 2 20.31 5.96 17.91
N GLU A 3 20.05 6.97 18.74
CA GLU A 3 18.70 7.49 18.98
C GLU A 3 18.08 8.13 17.72
N GLU A 4 18.89 8.79 16.89
CA GLU A 4 18.47 9.37 15.61
C GLU A 4 17.90 8.31 14.65
N SER A 5 18.51 7.12 14.62
CA SER A 5 18.08 5.99 13.80
C SER A 5 16.73 5.44 14.27
N GLN A 6 16.47 5.48 15.58
CA GLN A 6 15.20 5.05 16.15
C GLN A 6 14.09 6.07 15.85
N ALA A 7 14.39 7.37 15.93
CA ALA A 7 13.47 8.44 15.58
C ALA A 7 13.06 8.36 14.10
N VAL A 8 14.03 8.20 13.20
CA VAL A 8 13.78 8.06 11.75
C VAL A 8 12.95 6.80 11.45
N ARG A 9 13.27 5.65 12.06
CA ARG A 9 12.47 4.42 11.88
C ARG A 9 11.02 4.60 12.33
N THR A 10 10.81 5.25 13.47
CA THR A 10 9.48 5.53 14.01
C THR A 10 8.69 6.46 13.09
N PHE A 11 9.34 7.52 12.59
CA PHE A 11 8.76 8.44 11.63
C PHE A 11 8.34 7.75 10.33
N LYS A 12 9.24 6.96 9.72
CA LYS A 12 8.93 6.17 8.50
C LYS A 12 7.76 5.22 8.72
N ARG A 13 7.76 4.50 9.84
CA ARG A 13 6.67 3.58 10.20
C ARG A 13 5.32 4.30 10.28
N ARG A 14 5.29 5.52 10.81
CA ARG A 14 4.08 6.33 10.90
C ARG A 14 3.60 6.75 9.52
N LEU A 15 4.49 7.26 8.66
CA LEU A 15 4.14 7.64 7.28
C LEU A 15 3.53 6.48 6.49
N VAL A 16 4.12 5.28 6.58
CA VAL A 16 3.59 4.08 5.89
C VAL A 16 2.16 3.75 6.36
N LYS A 17 1.88 3.88 7.66
CA LYS A 17 0.53 3.64 8.20
C LYS A 17 -0.48 4.68 7.71
N GLU A 18 -0.10 5.96 7.72
CA GLU A 18 -0.96 7.05 7.27
C GLU A 18 -1.29 6.94 5.77
N LEU A 19 -0.32 6.54 4.96
CA LEU A 19 -0.44 6.42 3.50
C LEU A 19 -0.85 5.03 3.01
N LEU A 20 -1.28 4.14 3.92
CA LEU A 20 -1.55 2.73 3.60
C LEU A 20 -2.59 2.55 2.49
N ASP A 21 -3.58 3.43 2.37
CA ASP A 21 -4.52 3.42 1.25
C ASP A 21 -3.81 3.58 -0.08
N TYR A 22 -2.99 4.62 -0.23
CA TYR A 22 -2.29 4.90 -1.48
C TYR A 22 -1.22 3.85 -1.80
N ILE A 23 -0.59 3.29 -0.78
CA ILE A 23 0.29 2.13 -0.93
C ILE A 23 -0.51 0.96 -1.52
N ILE A 24 -1.64 0.57 -0.93
CA ILE A 24 -2.49 -0.51 -1.46
C ILE A 24 -2.90 -0.23 -2.92
N LEU A 25 -3.33 1.00 -3.23
CA LEU A 25 -3.70 1.39 -4.59
C LEU A 25 -2.52 1.26 -5.57
N LYS A 26 -1.30 1.61 -5.14
CA LYS A 26 -0.07 1.43 -5.94
C LYS A 26 0.20 -0.04 -6.25
N TYR A 27 0.10 -0.94 -5.26
CA TYR A 27 0.29 -2.38 -5.49
C TYR A 27 -0.76 -2.94 -6.45
N LEU A 28 -2.03 -2.59 -6.27
CA LEU A 28 -3.11 -2.99 -7.18
C LEU A 28 -3.01 -2.35 -8.57
N ARG A 29 -2.23 -1.27 -8.72
CA ARG A 29 -1.92 -0.66 -10.01
C ARG A 29 -0.81 -1.40 -10.76
N GLN A 30 0.15 -1.95 -10.02
CA GLN A 30 1.27 -2.73 -10.54
C GLN A 30 0.87 -4.18 -10.83
N GLN A 31 -0.01 -4.74 -9.99
CA GLN A 31 -0.52 -6.10 -10.10
C GLN A 31 -2.02 -6.04 -10.39
N SER A 32 -2.45 -6.61 -11.51
CA SER A 32 -3.84 -6.50 -11.97
C SER A 32 -4.87 -7.05 -10.98
N LYS A 33 -4.49 -8.03 -10.16
CA LYS A 33 -5.33 -8.70 -9.17
C LYS A 33 -4.48 -9.30 -8.05
N VAL A 34 -4.81 -9.00 -6.79
CA VAL A 34 -3.99 -9.41 -5.63
C VAL A 34 -4.86 -9.85 -4.47
N ALA A 35 -4.48 -10.95 -3.80
CA ALA A 35 -5.16 -11.35 -2.58
C ALA A 35 -4.75 -10.50 -1.38
N GLY A 36 -5.68 -10.31 -0.43
CA GLY A 36 -5.43 -9.50 0.76
C GLY A 36 -4.21 -9.95 1.57
N TYR A 37 -4.01 -11.26 1.70
CA TYR A 37 -2.83 -11.81 2.40
C TYR A 37 -1.51 -11.53 1.68
N ASP A 38 -1.51 -11.59 0.35
CA ASP A 38 -0.31 -11.32 -0.45
C ASP A 38 0.08 -9.84 -0.35
N LEU A 39 -0.91 -8.93 -0.35
CA LEU A 39 -0.68 -7.49 -0.08
C LEU A 39 -0.06 -7.27 1.29
N ILE A 40 -0.58 -7.92 2.35
CA ILE A 40 -0.03 -7.78 3.70
C ILE A 40 1.44 -8.21 3.73
N ARG A 41 1.75 -9.36 3.13
CA ARG A 41 3.12 -9.91 3.08
C ARG A 41 4.07 -8.97 2.34
N GLN A 42 3.68 -8.50 1.15
CA GLN A 42 4.51 -7.61 0.33
C GLN A 42 4.74 -6.26 1.00
N ILE A 43 3.69 -5.61 1.52
CA ILE A 43 3.82 -4.31 2.21
C ILE A 43 4.71 -4.44 3.45
N ASN A 44 4.56 -5.50 4.24
CA ASN A 44 5.42 -5.70 5.41
C ASN A 44 6.90 -5.89 5.01
N GLN A 45 7.18 -6.55 3.89
CA GLN A 45 8.53 -6.77 3.37
C GLN A 45 9.15 -5.49 2.80
N ASP A 46 8.41 -4.79 1.93
CA ASP A 46 8.93 -3.64 1.17
C ASP A 46 9.08 -2.37 2.02
N TYR A 47 8.38 -2.29 3.16
CA TYR A 47 8.44 -1.15 4.09
C TYR A 47 9.04 -1.50 5.47
N GLU A 48 9.54 -2.72 5.67
CA GLU A 48 10.09 -3.22 6.94
C GLU A 48 9.18 -2.93 8.16
N ILE A 49 7.88 -3.13 7.98
CA ILE A 49 6.85 -2.87 8.98
C ILE A 49 6.12 -4.17 9.33
N LEU A 50 5.55 -4.21 10.53
CA LEU A 50 4.60 -5.24 10.93
C LEU A 50 3.19 -4.63 11.02
N LEU A 51 2.46 -4.67 9.91
CA LEU A 51 1.03 -4.41 9.85
C LEU A 51 0.26 -5.70 10.12
N SER A 52 -0.76 -5.62 10.96
CA SER A 52 -1.68 -6.72 11.19
C SER A 52 -2.62 -6.88 10.00
N SER A 53 -3.16 -8.09 9.84
CA SER A 53 -4.22 -8.35 8.87
C SER A 53 -5.41 -7.42 9.09
N GLY A 54 -5.84 -7.22 10.34
CA GLY A 54 -6.94 -6.31 10.68
C GLY A 54 -6.74 -4.88 10.18
N THR A 55 -5.53 -4.33 10.30
CA THR A 55 -5.22 -2.98 9.80
C THR A 55 -5.36 -2.90 8.27
N VAL A 56 -4.81 -3.87 7.54
CA VAL A 56 -4.84 -3.87 6.08
C VAL A 56 -6.27 -4.13 5.56
N TYR A 57 -6.98 -5.11 6.14
CA TYR A 57 -8.37 -5.39 5.76
C TYR A 57 -9.32 -4.24 6.07
N ALA A 58 -9.16 -3.55 7.21
CA ALA A 58 -9.93 -2.34 7.50
C ALA A 58 -9.72 -1.27 6.41
N LYS A 59 -8.49 -1.12 5.91
CA LYS A 59 -8.19 -0.17 4.83
C LYS A 59 -8.73 -0.64 3.47
N LEU A 60 -8.61 -1.93 3.15
CA LEU A 60 -9.23 -2.52 1.94
C LEU A 60 -10.74 -2.26 1.92
N TYR A 61 -11.45 -2.53 3.02
CA TYR A 61 -12.88 -2.27 3.11
C TYR A 61 -13.22 -0.77 3.05
N SER A 62 -12.36 0.10 3.59
CA SER A 62 -12.52 1.55 3.42
C SER A 62 -12.40 1.96 1.95
N LEU A 63 -11.42 1.42 1.22
CA LEU A 63 -11.22 1.69 -0.20
C LEU A 63 -12.36 1.13 -1.07
N GLU A 64 -12.91 -0.04 -0.74
CA GLU A 64 -14.11 -0.58 -1.40
C GLU A 64 -15.33 0.32 -1.20
N ARG A 65 -15.60 0.76 0.05
CA ARG A 65 -16.70 1.69 0.33
C ARG A 65 -16.54 3.04 -0.39
N LYS A 66 -15.30 3.49 -0.58
CA LYS A 66 -14.97 4.67 -1.39
C LYS A 66 -15.07 4.43 -2.91
N GLY A 67 -15.34 3.19 -3.35
CA GLY A 67 -15.42 2.83 -4.77
C GLY A 67 -14.09 2.84 -5.51
N LEU A 68 -12.96 2.86 -4.80
CA LEU A 68 -11.62 2.91 -5.42
C LEU A 68 -11.11 1.52 -5.81
N ILE A 69 -11.54 0.49 -5.08
CA ILE A 69 -11.22 -0.91 -5.38
C ILE A 69 -12.50 -1.74 -5.36
N LYS A 70 -12.44 -2.94 -5.92
CA LYS A 70 -13.48 -3.97 -5.76
C LYS A 70 -12.82 -5.29 -5.35
N GLY A 71 -13.43 -5.97 -4.40
CA GLY A 71 -13.10 -7.33 -4.02
C GLY A 71 -13.93 -8.31 -4.82
N GLU A 72 -13.26 -9.29 -5.42
CA GLU A 72 -13.87 -10.38 -6.18
C GLU A 72 -13.44 -11.70 -5.57
N TRP A 73 -14.32 -12.70 -5.61
CA TRP A 73 -13.91 -14.07 -5.31
C TRP A 73 -13.10 -14.61 -6.48
N GLY A 74 -11.82 -14.88 -6.25
CA GLY A 74 -11.02 -15.73 -7.13
C GLY A 74 -11.31 -17.21 -6.86
N GLU A 75 -10.54 -18.10 -7.48
CA GLU A 75 -10.76 -19.55 -7.36
C GLU A 75 -10.67 -20.08 -5.91
N ARG A 76 -9.84 -19.45 -5.07
CA ARG A 76 -9.59 -19.90 -3.68
C ARG A 76 -9.56 -18.79 -2.65
N LYS A 77 -9.44 -17.53 -3.08
CA LYS A 77 -9.17 -16.39 -2.20
C LYS A 77 -9.90 -15.15 -2.70
N ARG A 78 -10.26 -14.27 -1.76
CA ARG A 78 -10.78 -12.95 -2.10
C ARG A 78 -9.63 -12.08 -2.58
N GLU A 79 -9.79 -11.56 -3.79
CA GLU A 79 -8.80 -10.78 -4.50
C GLU A 79 -9.33 -9.38 -4.76
N PHE A 80 -8.45 -8.40 -4.76
CA PHE A 80 -8.81 -7.01 -4.94
C PHE A 80 -8.24 -6.51 -6.26
N VAL A 81 -9.00 -5.65 -6.93
CA VAL A 81 -8.59 -4.97 -8.16
C VAL A 81 -9.02 -3.49 -8.10
N LEU A 82 -8.32 -2.63 -8.85
CA LEU A 82 -8.72 -1.23 -8.98
C LEU A 82 -10.02 -1.09 -9.77
N THR A 83 -10.86 -0.15 -9.35
CA THR A 83 -11.93 0.36 -10.23
C THR A 83 -11.35 1.37 -11.22
N LYS A 84 -12.16 1.80 -12.20
CA LYS A 84 -11.80 2.91 -13.10
C LYS A 84 -11.47 4.19 -12.34
N MET A 85 -12.21 4.47 -11.25
CA MET A 85 -11.97 5.63 -10.40
C MET A 85 -10.67 5.48 -9.60
N GLY A 86 -10.44 4.31 -8.98
CA GLY A 86 -9.19 4.04 -8.27
C GLY A 86 -7.96 4.16 -9.15
N LYS A 87 -8.04 3.62 -10.38
CA LYS A 87 -6.96 3.74 -11.37
C LYS A 87 -6.63 5.20 -11.69
N ARG A 88 -7.63 6.03 -12.00
CA ARG A 88 -7.42 7.47 -12.26
C ARG A 88 -6.81 8.18 -11.05
N ASN A 89 -7.27 7.86 -9.84
CA ASN A 89 -6.80 8.48 -8.61
C ASN A 89 -5.31 8.18 -8.37
N ILE A 90 -4.91 6.90 -8.42
CA ILE A 90 -3.52 6.53 -8.20
C ILE A 90 -2.60 6.96 -9.35
N ASP A 91 -3.08 6.93 -10.60
CA ASP A 91 -2.29 7.42 -11.74
C ASP A 91 -2.02 8.92 -11.61
N ALA A 92 -2.98 9.73 -11.15
CA ALA A 92 -2.76 11.17 -10.89
C ALA A 92 -1.67 11.40 -9.84
N ILE A 93 -1.71 10.66 -8.73
CA ILE A 93 -0.70 10.75 -7.66
C ILE A 93 0.68 10.30 -8.17
N LEU A 94 0.74 9.18 -8.90
CA LEU A 94 2.00 8.63 -9.41
C LEU A 94 2.60 9.46 -10.54
N ASN A 95 1.82 10.31 -11.22
CA ASN A 95 2.32 11.23 -12.24
C ASN A 95 2.81 12.56 -11.64
N ASP A 96 2.31 12.93 -10.47
CA ASP A 96 2.73 14.12 -9.75
C ASP A 96 4.13 13.94 -9.11
N PRO A 97 5.04 14.95 -9.20
CA PRO A 97 6.37 14.86 -8.60
C PRO A 97 6.38 14.61 -7.09
N LEU A 98 5.40 15.15 -6.34
CA LEU A 98 5.30 14.93 -4.90
C LEU A 98 4.98 13.46 -4.60
N GLY A 99 4.00 12.90 -5.30
CA GLY A 99 3.60 11.50 -5.13
C GLY A 99 4.77 10.55 -5.42
N LYS A 100 5.48 10.76 -6.54
CA LYS A 100 6.69 10.00 -6.88
C LYS A 100 7.74 10.08 -5.77
N THR A 101 8.04 11.29 -5.31
CA THR A 101 9.05 11.54 -4.27
C THR A 101 8.69 10.83 -2.97
N ILE A 102 7.44 10.95 -2.50
CA ILE A 102 7.00 10.31 -1.27
C ILE A 102 7.19 8.80 -1.35
N PHE A 103 6.69 8.14 -2.42
CA PHE A 103 6.83 6.68 -2.56
C PHE A 103 8.29 6.23 -2.61
N LEU A 104 9.16 6.96 -3.30
CA LEU A 104 10.60 6.68 -3.33
C LEU A 104 11.27 6.82 -1.96
N MET A 105 10.82 7.76 -1.13
CA MET A 105 11.40 8.01 0.20
C MET A 105 10.98 6.96 1.25
N ILE A 106 9.78 6.39 1.11
CA ILE A 106 9.25 5.44 2.09
C ILE A 106 9.56 3.98 1.76
N GLU A 107 9.76 3.64 0.47
CA GLU A 107 10.15 2.29 0.08
C GLU A 107 11.56 1.94 0.55
N LYS A 108 11.76 0.68 0.94
CA LYS A 108 13.10 0.17 1.18
C LYS A 108 13.91 0.32 -0.12
N PRO A 109 15.16 0.83 -0.06
CA PRO A 109 16.03 0.80 -1.23
C PRO A 109 16.16 -0.64 -1.69
N SER A 110 15.67 -0.91 -2.91
CA SER A 110 15.76 -2.23 -3.50
C SER A 110 17.24 -2.63 -3.53
N LYS A 111 17.57 -3.78 -2.92
CA LYS A 111 18.89 -4.38 -3.12
C LYS A 111 18.95 -4.78 -4.59
N LYS A 112 19.61 -3.97 -5.42
CA LYS A 112 20.18 -4.45 -6.67
C LYS A 112 21.20 -5.54 -6.36
#